data_AF-A0AAP5Z1H4-F1
#
_entry.id   AF-A0AAP5Z1H4-F1
#
_cell.length_a   1.000
_cell.length_b   1.000
_cell.length_c   1.000
_cell.angle_alpha   90.00
_cell.angle_beta   90.00
_cell.angle_gamma   90.00
#
_symmetry.space_group_name_H-M   'P 1'
#
loop_
_entity.id
_entity.type
_entity.pdbx_description
1 polymer ?
#
loop_
_entity_poly.entity_id
_entity_poly.type
_entity_poly.pdbx_seq_one_letter_code
_entity_poly.pdbx_strand_id
1 'polypeptide(L)'
;LNIAFSTPWCLEVMSAGVSKGHALQAVAETLGLTLENCIAFGDGMNDVEMLSMAGKGLVMGTSHEKVMKALPNNEVIGSNADDAVAHYLQDHLL
;
A
#
# COMPACT_ATOMS: atom_id res chain seq x y z
N LEU A 1 -16.94 -2.85 -10.27
CA LEU A 1 -15.62 -2.84 -10.93
C LEU A 1 -14.65 -2.12 -10.01
N ASN A 2 -13.40 -2.56 -9.95
CA ASN A 2 -12.32 -1.79 -9.34
C ASN A 2 -11.54 -1.10 -10.46
N ILE A 3 -11.26 0.19 -10.33
CA ILE A 3 -10.57 0.99 -11.35
C ILE A 3 -9.50 1.81 -10.65
N ALA A 4 -8.24 1.62 -11.04
CA ALA A 4 -7.10 2.31 -10.46
C ALA A 4 -6.05 2.66 -11.52
N PHE A 5 -5.24 3.67 -11.23
CA PHE A 5 -4.06 4.00 -12.04
C PHE A 5 -2.80 3.47 -11.35
N SER A 6 -1.97 2.69 -12.05
CA SER A 6 -0.63 2.34 -11.55
C SER A 6 0.42 3.39 -11.93
N THR A 7 0.28 3.96 -13.12
CA THR A 7 1.08 5.10 -13.61
C THR A 7 0.15 6.12 -14.28
N PRO A 8 0.59 7.35 -14.58
CA PRO A 8 -0.26 8.37 -15.20
C PRO A 8 -0.92 7.93 -16.52
N TRP A 9 -0.39 6.90 -17.18
CA TRP A 9 -0.79 6.44 -18.50
C TRP A 9 -1.40 5.03 -18.49
N CYS A 10 -1.48 4.38 -17.34
CA CYS A 10 -1.97 3.01 -17.22
C CYS A 10 -3.21 2.99 -16.32
N LEU A 11 -4.38 2.85 -16.94
CA LEU A 11 -5.64 2.61 -16.26
C LEU A 11 -5.88 1.10 -16.19
N GLU A 12 -5.97 0.58 -14.98
CA GLU A 12 -6.26 -0.82 -14.70
C GLU A 12 -7.75 -0.96 -14.35
N VAL A 13 -8.38 -1.99 -14.90
CA VAL A 13 -9.79 -2.32 -14.64
C VAL A 13 -9.87 -3.78 -14.21
N MET A 14 -10.36 -4.00 -13.00
CA MET A 14 -10.48 -5.32 -12.39
C MET A 14 -11.92 -5.61 -11.98
N SER A 15 -12.23 -6.88 -11.71
CA SER A 15 -13.53 -7.29 -11.18
C SER A 15 -13.83 -6.56 -9.86
N ALA A 16 -15.12 -6.39 -9.55
CA ALA A 16 -15.53 -5.87 -8.26
C ALA A 16 -14.98 -6.77 -7.13
N GLY A 17 -14.24 -6.19 -6.19
CA GLY A 17 -13.59 -6.92 -5.09
C GLY A 17 -12.18 -7.45 -5.39
N VAL A 18 -11.63 -7.20 -6.59
CA VAL A 18 -10.22 -7.54 -6.88
C VAL A 18 -9.35 -6.31 -6.69
N SER A 19 -8.43 -6.38 -5.72
CA SER A 19 -7.38 -5.40 -5.50
C SER A 19 -6.22 -5.98 -4.71
N LYS A 20 -5.13 -5.21 -4.59
CA LYS A 20 -3.98 -5.60 -3.76
C LYS A 20 -4.35 -5.78 -2.29
N GLY A 21 -5.27 -4.96 -1.76
CA GLY A 21 -5.75 -5.09 -0.38
C GLY A 21 -6.53 -6.38 -0.12
N HIS A 22 -7.45 -6.74 -1.02
CA HIS A 22 -8.18 -8.01 -0.92
C HIS A 22 -7.25 -9.22 -1.10
N ALA A 23 -6.25 -9.11 -1.99
CA ALA A 23 -5.24 -10.15 -2.15
C ALA A 23 -4.39 -10.32 -0.88
N LEU A 24 -3.96 -9.21 -0.25
CA LEU A 24 -3.24 -9.22 1.02
C LEU A 24 -4.08 -9.89 2.12
N GLN A 25 -5.37 -9.56 2.20
CA GLN A 25 -6.29 -10.18 3.16
C GLN A 25 -6.34 -11.70 2.98
N ALA A 26 -6.55 -12.16 1.75
CA ALA A 26 -6.60 -13.59 1.45
C ALA A 26 -5.30 -14.29 1.84
N VAL A 27 -4.14 -13.68 1.58
CA VAL A 27 -2.84 -14.23 1.98
C VAL A 27 -2.70 -14.26 3.50
N ALA A 28 -3.03 -13.19 4.22
CA ALA A 28 -2.96 -13.15 5.68
C ALA A 28 -3.83 -14.25 6.32
N GLU A 29 -5.04 -14.45 5.82
CA GLU A 29 -5.96 -15.50 6.28
C GLU A 29 -5.37 -16.91 6.08
N THR A 30 -4.66 -17.16 4.97
CA THR A 30 -3.99 -18.46 4.76
C THR A 30 -2.86 -18.73 5.75
N LEU A 31 -2.28 -17.68 6.34
CA LEU A 31 -1.26 -17.77 7.37
C LEU A 31 -1.84 -17.79 8.79
N GLY A 32 -3.17 -17.75 8.95
CA GLY A 32 -3.82 -17.64 10.25
C GLY A 32 -3.66 -16.27 10.91
N LEU A 33 -3.38 -15.23 10.11
CA LEU A 33 -3.17 -13.85 10.53
C LEU A 33 -4.33 -12.96 10.08
N THR A 34 -4.39 -11.75 10.61
CA THR A 34 -5.31 -10.70 10.15
C THR A 34 -4.53 -9.55 9.53
N LEU A 35 -5.22 -8.62 8.86
CA LEU A 35 -4.60 -7.44 8.28
C LEU A 35 -3.94 -6.53 9.34
N GLU A 36 -4.38 -6.59 10.60
CA GLU A 36 -3.73 -5.89 11.72
C GLU A 36 -2.29 -6.38 11.95
N ASN A 37 -1.96 -7.60 11.52
CA ASN A 37 -0.60 -8.13 11.57
C ASN A 37 0.25 -7.72 10.35
N CYS A 38 -0.28 -6.92 9.43
CA CYS A 38 0.40 -6.57 8.20
C CYS A 38 0.91 -5.13 8.22
N ILE A 39 2.13 -4.96 7.70
CA ILE A 39 2.70 -3.67 7.33
C ILE A 39 2.80 -3.63 5.81
N ALA A 40 2.27 -2.58 5.20
CA ALA A 40 2.23 -2.40 3.75
C ALA A 40 2.93 -1.11 3.34
N PHE A 41 3.60 -1.15 2.20
CA PHE A 41 4.31 -0.02 1.59
C PHE A 41 3.83 0.15 0.15
N GLY A 42 3.66 1.39 -0.31
CA GLY A 42 3.15 1.63 -1.67
C GLY A 42 3.17 3.10 -2.08
N ASP A 43 3.00 3.32 -3.37
CA ASP A 43 3.16 4.63 -4.00
C ASP A 43 2.15 4.95 -5.12
N GLY A 44 1.38 3.94 -5.56
CA GLY A 44 0.39 4.05 -6.62
C GLY A 44 -1.06 4.07 -6.15
N MET A 45 -1.99 4.47 -7.04
CA MET A 45 -3.42 4.44 -6.70
C MET A 45 -3.94 3.01 -6.54
N ASN A 46 -3.31 2.02 -7.17
CA ASN A 46 -3.62 0.60 -6.98
C ASN A 46 -3.15 0.05 -5.62
N ASP A 47 -2.35 0.79 -4.85
CA ASP A 47 -1.94 0.44 -3.49
C ASP A 47 -2.87 1.02 -2.41
N VAL A 48 -3.70 2.01 -2.75
CA VAL A 48 -4.50 2.77 -1.76
C VAL A 48 -5.33 1.85 -0.86
N GLU A 49 -5.98 0.84 -1.43
CA GLU A 49 -6.77 -0.12 -0.66
C GLU A 49 -5.89 -1.00 0.23
N MET A 50 -4.72 -1.43 -0.23
CA MET A 50 -3.79 -2.20 0.59
C MET A 50 -3.26 -1.38 1.77
N LEU A 51 -2.92 -0.12 1.52
CA LEU A 51 -2.37 0.80 2.52
C LEU A 51 -3.41 1.28 3.53
N SER A 52 -4.69 1.34 3.15
CA SER A 52 -5.76 1.67 4.09
C SER A 52 -6.23 0.47 4.92
N MET A 53 -6.12 -0.74 4.38
CA MET A 53 -6.60 -1.95 5.03
C MET A 53 -5.56 -2.62 5.94
N ALA A 54 -4.26 -2.48 5.66
CA ALA A 54 -3.21 -3.04 6.52
C ALA A 54 -3.16 -2.31 7.87
N GLY A 55 -2.82 -3.03 8.95
CA GLY A 55 -2.67 -2.47 10.30
C GLY A 55 -1.67 -1.31 10.35
N LYS A 56 -0.66 -1.33 9.47
CA LYS A 56 0.21 -0.17 9.21
C LYS A 56 0.46 0.00 7.71
N GLY A 57 -0.16 1.01 7.11
CA GLY A 57 0.15 1.43 5.74
C GLY A 57 1.10 2.63 5.68
N LEU A 58 2.17 2.51 4.90
CA LEU A 58 3.21 3.51 4.71
C LEU A 58 3.24 3.98 3.26
N VAL A 59 3.11 5.29 3.08
CA VAL A 59 3.11 5.93 1.75
C VAL A 59 4.54 6.35 1.41
N MET A 60 5.03 6.03 0.23
CA MET A 60 6.36 6.46 -0.19
C MET A 60 6.42 7.98 -0.39
N GLY A 61 7.54 8.64 -0.08
CA GLY A 61 7.69 10.08 -0.25
C GLY A 61 7.61 10.55 -1.71
N THR A 62 7.86 9.63 -2.64
CA THR A 62 7.77 9.83 -4.10
C THR A 62 6.38 9.56 -4.68
N SER A 63 5.40 9.23 -3.84
CA SER A 63 4.04 8.86 -4.28
C SER A 63 3.36 10.01 -5.01
N HIS A 64 2.48 9.66 -5.94
CA HIS A 64 1.66 10.65 -6.64
C HIS A 64 0.74 11.39 -5.64
N GLU A 65 0.52 12.70 -5.84
CA GLU A 65 -0.26 13.55 -4.91
C GLU A 65 -1.67 12.98 -4.62
N LYS A 66 -2.28 12.33 -5.61
CA LYS A 66 -3.56 11.63 -5.47
C LYS A 66 -3.54 10.54 -4.39
N VAL A 67 -2.43 9.82 -4.24
CA VAL A 67 -2.26 8.77 -3.22
C VAL A 67 -2.18 9.40 -1.83
N MET A 68 -1.34 10.44 -1.69
CA MET A 68 -1.23 11.19 -0.42
C MET A 68 -2.57 11.82 0.00
N LYS A 69 -3.34 12.35 -0.96
CA LYS A 69 -4.70 12.88 -0.72
C LYS A 69 -5.71 11.80 -0.35
N ALA A 70 -5.58 10.59 -0.91
CA ALA A 70 -6.46 9.46 -0.59
C ALA A 70 -6.18 8.89 0.81
N LEU A 71 -4.95 9.05 1.31
CA LEU A 71 -4.46 8.50 2.58
C LEU A 71 -3.87 9.60 3.48
N PRO A 72 -4.65 10.62 3.85
CA PRO A 72 -4.12 11.81 4.54
C PRO A 72 -3.58 11.53 5.96
N ASN A 73 -3.95 10.40 6.54
CA ASN A 73 -3.55 10.00 7.89
C ASN A 73 -2.42 8.96 7.90
N ASN A 74 -2.01 8.46 6.73
CA ASN A 74 -0.92 7.51 6.64
C ASN A 74 0.42 8.25 6.75
N GLU A 75 1.37 7.62 7.42
CA GLU A 75 2.72 8.14 7.52
C GLU A 75 3.42 8.06 6.16
N VAL A 76 4.08 9.16 5.79
CA VAL A 76 4.85 9.26 4.56
C VAL A 76 6.33 9.05 4.90
N ILE A 77 6.95 8.05 4.27
CA ILE A 77 8.37 7.73 4.46
C ILE A 77 9.22 8.33 3.34
N GLY A 78 10.53 8.01 3.33
CA GLY A 78 11.48 8.51 2.33
C GLY A 78 11.26 7.96 0.90
N SER A 79 12.24 8.25 0.04
CA SER A 79 12.25 7.79 -1.35
C SER A 79 12.68 6.32 -1.45
N ASN A 80 12.19 5.62 -2.47
CA ASN A 80 12.72 4.32 -2.83
C ASN A 80 14.19 4.37 -3.29
N ALA A 81 14.66 5.52 -3.80
CA ALA A 81 16.05 5.73 -4.18
C ALA A 81 17.02 5.75 -2.99
N ASP A 82 16.50 5.97 -1.77
CA ASP A 82 17.26 6.02 -0.52
C ASP A 82 16.98 4.79 0.37
N ASP A 83 16.48 3.69 -0.24
CA ASP A 83 16.13 2.44 0.45
C ASP A 83 15.18 2.65 1.66
N ALA A 84 14.27 3.62 1.58
CA ALA A 84 13.44 4.03 2.71
C ALA A 84 12.62 2.90 3.36
N VAL A 85 12.17 1.92 2.56
CA VAL A 85 11.48 0.73 3.10
C VAL A 85 12.42 -0.07 4.01
N ALA A 86 13.66 -0.30 3.56
CA ALA A 86 14.64 -1.07 4.33
C ALA A 86 15.03 -0.35 5.62
N HIS A 87 15.30 0.96 5.55
CA HIS A 87 15.57 1.78 6.73
C HIS A 87 14.39 1.76 7.72
N TYR A 88 13.16 1.91 7.22
CA TYR A 88 11.98 1.85 8.08
C TYR A 88 11.88 0.51 8.83
N LEU A 89 12.07 -0.61 8.12
CA LEU A 89 12.06 -1.94 8.71
C LEU A 89 13.18 -2.10 9.76
N GLN A 90 14.40 -1.63 9.45
CA GLN A 90 15.54 -1.72 10.35
C GLN A 90 15.36 -0.91 11.63
N ASP A 91 14.70 0.25 11.57
CA ASP A 91 14.56 1.13 12.72
C ASP A 91 13.37 0.77 13.63
N HIS A 92 12.36 0.08 13.09
CA HIS A 92 11.08 -0.15 13.79
C HIS A 92 10.77 -1.62 14.09
N LEU A 93 11.40 -2.57 13.40
CA LEU A 93 11.02 -4.00 13.46
C LEU A 93 12.17 -4.98 13.69
N LEU A 94 13.40 -4.63 13.29
CA LEU A 94 14.59 -5.50 13.38
C LEU A 94 15.54 -5.04 14.47
#